data_AF-A0A2U3B810-F1
#
_entry.id   AF-A0A2U3B810-F1
#
_cell.length_a   1.000
_cell.length_b   1.000
_cell.length_c   1.000
_cell.angle_alpha   90.00
_cell.angle_beta   90.00
_cell.angle_gamma   90.00
#
_symmetry.space_group_name_H-M   'P 1'
#
loop_
_entity.id
_entity.type
_entity.pdbx_description
1 polymer ?
#
loop_
_entity_poly.entity_id
_entity_poly.type
_entity_poly.pdbx_seq_one_letter_code
_entity_poly.pdbx_strand_id
1 'polypeptide(L)'
;MAKTDMQLLLYQFLQKHQTESSTFTKEELLEQVGWKPSTFKSYYGKGQITQFLAEIEANTYEAINVLDVSFIEFKKRLSQSKHYQELGHKCKSNLAKALLKKSKDNMMLALELYNRPSLENKLDGFVMMYSTAWEQLLKAIIIERDGEESIFEKSNKQGVKKTISLRQCLDKLFKENDNVRKNISRIADWRDGAVHLLMPELQGLASRIFQSGVLNYSSKFQDFAEIPFMQSQHAGMISLVGDFKMPPKAMLSSLYGKAAEDILELAQTVQDEIEQEDDIEFAIPINVSLVYARNEKDSQIILAAANGKTQDLERLKKALIVEKRVDPEKTHTFTQKTAIDAINKTLHANYDTAKLEKCLVARDKRGKPTINNHCFQAALKKLNWKATSNKHHHYQKISNTHIYSQDAVDDLVRHITTKDDFIKQAKAQASKKK
;
A
#
# COMPACT_ATOMS: atom_id res chain seq x y z
N MET A 1 5.44 34.98 -26.25
CA MET A 1 6.71 34.47 -25.66
C MET A 1 6.39 33.91 -24.28
N ALA A 2 6.57 32.60 -24.07
CA ALA A 2 6.28 31.97 -22.79
C ALA A 2 7.20 32.55 -21.71
N LYS A 3 6.66 32.96 -20.55
CA LYS A 3 7.48 33.34 -19.39
C LYS A 3 8.29 32.11 -18.98
N THR A 4 9.59 32.12 -19.25
CA THR A 4 10.52 31.12 -18.71
C THR A 4 10.45 31.20 -17.17
N ASP A 5 10.08 30.11 -16.51
CA ASP A 5 10.00 30.08 -15.04
C ASP A 5 11.43 30.10 -14.48
N MET A 6 11.93 31.28 -14.10
CA MET A 6 13.28 31.48 -13.56
C MET A 6 13.57 30.57 -12.35
N GLN A 7 12.54 30.11 -11.63
CA GLN A 7 12.72 29.15 -10.53
C GLN A 7 13.07 27.74 -11.05
N LEU A 8 12.55 27.36 -12.22
CA LEU A 8 12.91 26.09 -12.86
C LEU A 8 14.37 26.10 -13.33
N LEU A 9 14.82 27.23 -13.88
CA LEU A 9 16.23 27.39 -14.27
C LEU A 9 17.16 27.30 -13.06
N LEU A 10 16.80 27.95 -11.94
CA LEU A 10 17.57 27.82 -10.70
C LEU A 10 17.61 26.38 -10.20
N TYR A 11 16.47 25.68 -10.21
CA TYR A 11 16.39 24.28 -9.79
C TYR A 11 17.33 23.40 -10.60
N GLN A 12 17.25 23.49 -11.93
CA GLN A 12 18.07 22.69 -12.85
C GLN A 12 19.55 23.03 -12.73
N PHE A 13 19.89 24.31 -12.55
CA PHE A 13 21.26 24.76 -12.34
C PHE A 13 21.86 24.14 -11.07
N LEU A 14 21.16 24.24 -9.94
CA LEU A 14 21.67 23.69 -8.68
C LEU A 14 21.70 22.16 -8.69
N GLN A 15 20.73 21.48 -9.33
CA GLN A 15 20.78 20.02 -9.49
C GLN A 15 22.02 19.59 -10.27
N LYS A 16 22.39 20.32 -11.34
CA LYS A 16 23.58 20.00 -12.12
C LYS A 16 24.84 20.09 -11.25
N HIS A 17 25.04 21.22 -10.57
CA HIS A 17 26.20 21.45 -9.72
C HIS A 17 26.29 20.48 -8.54
N GLN A 18 25.16 20.10 -7.93
CA GLN A 18 25.15 19.09 -6.86
C GLN A 18 25.44 17.68 -7.40
N THR A 19 24.98 17.35 -8.62
CA THR A 19 25.28 16.05 -9.25
C THR A 19 26.75 15.91 -9.63
N GLU A 20 27.34 17.00 -10.10
CA GLU A 20 28.73 17.08 -10.55
C GLU A 20 29.72 17.38 -9.40
N SER A 21 29.21 17.64 -8.18
CA SER A 21 29.99 18.11 -7.03
C SER A 21 30.92 19.28 -7.37
N SER A 22 30.40 20.22 -8.16
CA SER A 22 31.13 21.39 -8.66
C SER A 22 30.67 22.67 -7.98
N THR A 23 31.59 23.61 -7.81
CA THR A 23 31.29 24.94 -7.28
C THR A 23 30.88 25.91 -8.37
N PHE A 24 30.25 27.01 -7.98
CA PHE A 24 29.85 28.10 -8.89
C PHE A 24 29.91 29.44 -8.17
N THR A 25 30.05 30.50 -8.96
CA THR A 25 30.03 31.89 -8.48
C THR A 25 28.62 32.48 -8.52
N LYS A 26 28.43 33.58 -7.79
CA LYS A 26 27.17 34.33 -7.85
C LYS A 26 26.88 34.84 -9.26
N GLU A 27 27.90 35.29 -9.99
CA GLU A 27 27.76 35.82 -11.34
C GLU A 27 27.26 34.75 -12.32
N GLU A 28 27.82 33.55 -12.26
CA GLU A 28 27.38 32.40 -13.07
C GLU A 28 25.92 32.02 -12.78
N LEU A 29 25.52 32.00 -11.50
CA LEU A 29 24.12 31.75 -11.12
C LEU A 29 23.19 32.83 -11.70
N LEU A 30 23.56 34.10 -11.57
CA LEU A 30 22.73 35.22 -12.06
C LEU A 30 22.56 35.18 -13.58
N GLU A 31 23.63 34.87 -14.31
CA GLU A 31 23.64 34.74 -15.76
C GLU A 31 22.75 33.58 -16.23
N GLN A 32 22.92 32.40 -15.63
CA GLN A 32 22.20 31.20 -16.04
C GLN A 32 20.70 31.25 -15.69
N VAL A 33 20.37 31.83 -14.53
CA VAL A 33 18.99 31.89 -14.03
C VAL A 33 18.24 33.13 -14.55
N GLY A 34 18.97 34.15 -15.00
CA GLY A 34 18.41 35.45 -15.41
C GLY A 34 17.95 36.31 -14.24
N TRP A 35 18.52 36.11 -13.05
CA TRP A 35 18.19 36.90 -11.86
C TRP A 35 18.95 38.23 -11.82
N LYS A 36 18.33 39.24 -11.22
CA LYS A 36 19.04 40.48 -10.88
C LYS A 36 19.87 40.28 -9.61
N PRO A 37 21.01 40.97 -9.43
CA PRO A 37 21.79 40.91 -8.20
C PRO A 37 20.97 41.22 -6.92
N SER A 38 19.98 42.11 -7.03
CA SER A 38 19.04 42.43 -5.95
C SER A 38 18.15 41.24 -5.54
N THR A 39 17.78 40.39 -6.50
CA THR A 39 16.98 39.18 -6.26
C THR A 39 17.81 38.20 -5.44
N PHE A 40 19.04 37.89 -5.87
CA PHE A 40 19.93 37.02 -5.10
C PHE A 40 20.15 37.56 -3.69
N LYS A 41 20.45 38.86 -3.53
CA LYS A 41 20.63 39.49 -2.21
C LYS A 41 19.38 39.35 -1.33
N SER A 42 18.17 39.49 -1.89
CA SER A 42 16.93 39.30 -1.15
C SER A 42 16.70 37.85 -0.72
N TYR A 43 16.97 36.87 -1.58
CA TYR A 43 16.76 35.46 -1.27
C TYR A 43 17.83 34.92 -0.31
N TYR A 44 19.07 35.37 -0.49
CA TYR A 44 20.21 35.05 0.37
C TYR A 44 20.07 35.70 1.75
N GLY A 45 19.80 37.01 1.81
CA GLY A 45 19.63 37.73 3.07
C GLY A 45 18.42 37.27 3.91
N LYS A 46 17.39 36.68 3.26
CA LYS A 46 16.25 36.05 3.95
C LYS A 46 16.48 34.58 4.31
N GLY A 47 17.64 34.01 3.97
CA GLY A 47 17.97 32.60 4.25
C GLY A 47 17.13 31.57 3.47
N GLN A 48 16.52 31.97 2.35
CA GLN A 48 15.63 31.10 1.58
C GLN A 48 16.40 30.22 0.61
N ILE A 49 17.36 30.82 -0.10
CA ILE A 49 18.20 30.09 -1.04
C ILE A 49 19.33 29.33 -0.34
N THR A 50 19.71 29.72 0.88
CA THR A 50 20.77 29.09 1.68
C THR A 50 20.42 27.66 2.14
N GLN A 51 19.18 27.22 1.95
CA GLN A 51 18.78 25.82 2.12
C GLN A 51 19.28 24.93 0.98
N PHE A 52 19.58 25.55 -0.16
CA PHE A 52 19.90 24.90 -1.43
C PHE A 52 21.29 25.21 -1.95
N LEU A 53 22.00 26.16 -1.32
CA LEU A 53 23.40 26.45 -1.59
C LEU A 53 24.12 26.89 -0.32
N ALA A 54 25.40 26.57 -0.23
CA ALA A 54 26.29 26.96 0.86
C ALA A 54 27.46 27.77 0.30
N GLU A 55 27.89 28.81 1.02
CA GLU A 55 29.09 29.59 0.69
C GLU A 55 30.31 28.89 1.30
N ILE A 56 31.27 28.50 0.46
CA ILE A 56 32.48 27.79 0.90
C ILE A 56 33.64 28.77 1.01
N GLU A 57 33.72 29.71 0.07
CA GLU A 57 34.69 30.80 0.03
C GLU A 57 33.98 32.07 -0.43
N ALA A 58 34.62 33.23 -0.27
CA ALA A 58 34.04 34.50 -0.67
C ALA A 58 33.54 34.46 -2.12
N ASN A 59 32.22 34.63 -2.31
CA ASN A 59 31.57 34.60 -3.62
C ASN A 59 31.60 33.26 -4.37
N THR A 60 31.92 32.15 -3.68
CA THR A 60 31.95 30.80 -4.24
C THR A 60 31.02 29.88 -3.46
N TYR A 61 30.13 29.20 -4.18
CA TYR A 61 29.02 28.43 -3.62
C TYR A 61 29.01 26.98 -4.12
N GLU A 62 28.45 26.09 -3.31
CA GLU A 62 28.10 24.71 -3.67
C GLU A 62 26.61 24.49 -3.49
N ALA A 63 26.01 23.66 -4.35
CA ALA A 63 24.60 23.30 -4.26
C ALA A 63 24.37 22.13 -3.28
N ILE A 64 23.36 22.25 -2.42
CA ILE A 64 23.05 21.26 -1.38
C ILE A 64 21.54 20.97 -1.35
N ASN A 65 21.13 19.78 -0.89
CA ASN A 65 19.72 19.42 -0.65
C ASN A 65 18.73 19.61 -1.83
N VAL A 66 19.20 19.68 -3.08
CA VAL A 66 18.37 19.88 -4.28
C VAL A 66 17.98 18.56 -4.94
N LEU A 67 18.83 17.53 -4.83
CA LEU A 67 18.57 16.20 -5.42
C LEU A 67 17.41 15.43 -4.74
N ASP A 68 17.14 15.71 -3.47
CA ASP A 68 16.13 15.02 -2.67
C ASP A 68 14.75 15.69 -2.70
N VAL A 69 14.61 16.83 -3.39
CA VAL A 69 13.37 17.60 -3.47
C VAL A 69 12.86 17.67 -4.90
N SER A 70 11.55 17.52 -5.10
CA SER A 70 10.92 17.76 -6.41
C SER A 70 10.92 19.25 -6.76
N PHE A 71 10.80 19.59 -8.05
CA PHE A 71 10.68 21.00 -8.47
C PHE A 71 9.53 21.74 -7.76
N ILE A 72 8.41 21.05 -7.51
CA ILE A 72 7.26 21.62 -6.79
C ILE A 72 7.65 21.97 -5.34
N GLU A 73 8.37 21.07 -4.66
CA GLU A 73 8.85 21.27 -3.29
C GLU A 73 9.92 22.37 -3.21
N PHE A 74 10.85 22.38 -4.17
CA PHE A 74 11.85 23.42 -4.33
C PHE A 74 11.22 24.81 -4.49
N LYS A 75 10.24 24.93 -5.39
CA LYS A 75 9.47 26.16 -5.62
C LYS A 75 8.73 26.63 -4.36
N LYS A 76 8.17 25.69 -3.58
CA LYS A 76 7.51 26.00 -2.29
C LYS A 76 8.50 26.57 -1.28
N ARG A 77 9.67 25.93 -1.10
CA ARG A 77 10.70 26.35 -0.15
C ARG A 77 11.37 27.68 -0.52
N LEU A 78 11.46 27.99 -1.81
CA LEU A 78 11.95 29.29 -2.30
C LEU A 78 10.92 30.42 -2.25
N SER A 79 9.64 30.14 -2.04
CA SER A 79 8.60 31.18 -2.11
C SER A 79 8.81 32.29 -1.07
N GLN A 80 8.83 33.55 -1.52
CA GLN A 80 8.84 34.73 -0.65
C GLN A 80 7.48 35.04 0.00
N SER A 81 6.41 34.40 -0.44
CA SER A 81 5.11 34.60 0.19
C SER A 81 5.13 33.97 1.58
N LYS A 82 4.50 34.59 2.57
CA LYS A 82 4.27 34.04 3.92
C LYS A 82 3.49 32.70 3.94
N HIS A 83 3.20 32.10 2.79
CA HIS A 83 2.56 30.79 2.65
C HIS A 83 3.58 29.64 2.74
N TYR A 84 4.34 29.57 3.83
CA TYR A 84 4.50 28.26 4.44
C TYR A 84 3.09 27.86 4.86
N GLN A 85 2.48 26.96 4.11
CA GLN A 85 1.20 26.38 4.48
C GLN A 85 1.48 25.44 5.67
N GLU A 86 1.51 26.03 6.86
CA GLU A 86 1.66 25.34 8.11
C GLU A 86 0.69 24.15 8.17
N LEU A 87 1.08 23.04 8.82
CA LEU A 87 0.18 21.91 8.98
C LEU A 87 -1.16 22.38 9.55
N GLY A 88 -2.24 22.06 8.82
CA GLY A 88 -3.59 22.52 9.11
C GLY A 88 -3.92 23.94 8.65
N HIS A 89 -3.20 24.52 7.67
CA HIS A 89 -3.53 25.82 7.08
C HIS A 89 -4.93 25.88 6.44
N LYS A 90 -5.48 24.74 6.01
CA LYS A 90 -6.85 24.64 5.48
C LYS A 90 -7.92 24.49 6.56
N CYS A 91 -7.52 24.10 7.77
CA CYS A 91 -8.45 23.97 8.88
C CYS A 91 -8.96 25.36 9.26
N LYS A 92 -10.28 25.55 9.19
CA LYS A 92 -10.94 26.78 9.63
C LYS A 92 -10.96 26.87 11.15
N SER A 93 -11.06 25.73 11.84
CA SER A 93 -11.04 25.64 13.29
C SER A 93 -9.61 25.58 13.84
N ASN A 94 -9.34 26.41 14.85
CA ASN A 94 -8.10 26.35 15.61
C ASN A 94 -7.95 25.01 16.36
N LEU A 95 -9.07 24.46 16.84
CA LEU A 95 -9.09 23.16 17.50
C LEU A 95 -8.77 22.04 16.51
N ALA A 96 -9.37 22.03 15.31
CA ALA A 96 -9.03 21.06 14.28
C ALA A 96 -7.55 21.12 13.88
N LYS A 97 -6.99 22.33 13.73
CA LYS A 97 -5.56 22.54 13.46
C LYS A 97 -4.68 21.98 14.58
N ALA A 98 -5.04 22.22 15.84
CA ALA A 98 -4.30 21.70 17.00
C ALA A 98 -4.38 20.16 17.09
N LEU A 99 -5.56 19.58 16.85
CA LEU A 99 -5.76 18.13 16.83
C LEU A 99 -4.97 17.47 15.70
N LEU A 100 -4.95 18.05 14.50
CA LEU A 100 -4.18 17.53 13.37
C LEU A 100 -2.67 17.47 13.67
N LYS A 101 -2.13 18.51 14.31
CA LYS A 101 -0.72 18.53 14.74
C LYS A 101 -0.43 17.46 15.79
N LYS A 102 -1.24 17.41 16.86
CA LYS A 102 -1.09 16.38 17.91
C LYS A 102 -1.24 14.97 17.36
N SER A 103 -2.14 14.78 16.42
CA SER A 103 -2.38 13.50 15.76
C SER A 103 -1.13 13.01 15.03
N LYS A 104 -0.47 13.91 14.26
CA LYS A 104 0.82 13.64 13.63
C LYS A 104 1.88 13.23 14.66
N ASP A 105 2.06 14.01 15.71
CA ASP A 105 3.09 13.76 16.73
C ASP A 105 2.84 12.43 17.47
N ASN A 106 1.57 12.12 17.77
CA ASN A 106 1.19 10.86 18.41
C ASN A 106 1.44 9.65 17.52
N MET A 107 1.20 9.76 16.21
CA MET A 107 1.53 8.67 15.29
C MET A 107 3.05 8.49 15.16
N MET A 108 3.83 9.58 15.14
CA MET A 108 5.29 9.51 15.16
C MET A 108 5.79 8.79 16.41
N LEU A 109 5.28 9.17 17.58
CA LEU A 109 5.65 8.53 18.83
C LEU A 109 5.25 7.04 18.86
N ALA A 110 4.10 6.67 18.30
CA ALA A 110 3.72 5.27 18.17
C ALA A 110 4.80 4.47 17.41
N LEU A 111 5.26 4.99 16.26
CA LEU A 111 6.30 4.37 15.44
C LEU A 111 7.64 4.28 16.18
N GLU A 112 8.05 5.35 16.87
CA GLU A 112 9.29 5.39 17.66
C GLU A 112 9.28 4.36 18.79
N LEU A 113 8.16 4.26 19.53
CA LEU A 113 8.00 3.29 20.62
C LEU A 113 8.08 1.86 20.09
N TYR A 114 7.40 1.56 18.98
CA TYR A 114 7.44 0.22 18.39
C TYR A 114 8.85 -0.16 17.91
N ASN A 115 9.55 0.79 17.27
CA ASN A 115 10.87 0.55 16.70
C ASN A 115 12.00 0.49 17.74
N ARG A 116 11.73 0.79 19.02
CA ARG A 116 12.71 0.64 20.11
C ARG A 116 12.82 -0.83 20.53
N PRO A 117 13.89 -1.57 20.16
CA PRO A 117 13.92 -3.03 20.33
C PRO A 117 13.92 -3.49 21.78
N SER A 118 14.53 -2.69 22.67
CA SER A 118 14.70 -3.00 24.10
C SER A 118 13.46 -2.69 24.96
N LEU A 119 12.38 -2.20 24.37
CA LEU A 119 11.19 -1.81 25.12
C LEU A 119 10.20 -2.98 25.19
N GLU A 120 9.99 -3.53 26.38
CA GLU A 120 9.12 -4.70 26.60
C GLU A 120 7.65 -4.39 26.27
N ASN A 121 7.16 -3.22 26.71
CA ASN A 121 5.78 -2.79 26.51
C ASN A 121 5.56 -1.98 25.21
N LYS A 122 6.40 -2.20 24.19
CA LYS A 122 6.33 -1.45 22.93
C LYS A 122 5.01 -1.65 22.17
N LEU A 123 4.38 -2.83 22.31
CA LEU A 123 3.07 -3.10 21.73
C LEU A 123 2.00 -2.23 22.39
N ASP A 124 2.01 -2.15 23.72
CA ASP A 124 1.10 -1.34 24.54
C ASP A 124 1.23 0.14 24.17
N GLY A 125 2.48 0.64 24.16
CA GLY A 125 2.79 2.01 23.79
C GLY A 125 2.33 2.33 22.36
N PHE A 126 2.52 1.39 21.43
CA PHE A 126 2.03 1.54 20.06
C PHE A 126 0.51 1.67 20.03
N VAL A 127 -0.26 0.71 20.59
CA VAL A 127 -1.73 0.71 20.47
C VAL A 127 -2.37 1.94 21.12
N MET A 128 -1.79 2.42 22.23
CA MET A 128 -2.24 3.64 22.91
C MET A 128 -2.05 4.88 22.04
N MET A 129 -0.83 5.08 21.54
CA MET A 129 -0.48 6.27 20.75
C MET A 129 -1.13 6.24 19.36
N TYR A 130 -1.18 5.06 18.73
CA TYR A 130 -1.87 4.83 17.47
C TYR A 130 -3.37 5.18 17.54
N SER A 131 -4.07 4.65 18.56
CA SER A 131 -5.50 4.91 18.72
C SER A 131 -5.77 6.40 19.00
N THR A 132 -4.91 7.04 19.79
CA THR A 132 -5.00 8.49 20.08
C THR A 132 -4.76 9.32 18.83
N ALA A 133 -3.77 8.95 18.00
CA ALA A 133 -3.49 9.63 16.76
C ALA A 133 -4.70 9.58 15.80
N TRP A 134 -5.27 8.39 15.59
CA TRP A 134 -6.49 8.23 14.78
C TRP A 134 -7.66 9.04 15.33
N GLU A 135 -7.92 8.96 16.63
CA GLU A 135 -9.05 9.68 17.24
C GLU A 135 -8.93 11.20 17.00
N GLN A 136 -7.74 11.76 17.15
CA GLN A 136 -7.49 13.18 16.93
C GLN A 136 -7.60 13.57 15.44
N LEU A 137 -7.11 12.73 14.51
CA LEU A 137 -7.25 12.96 13.08
C LEU A 137 -8.73 12.98 12.68
N LEU A 138 -9.48 11.95 13.09
CA LEU A 138 -10.89 11.81 12.75
C LEU A 138 -11.74 12.94 13.36
N LYS A 139 -11.44 13.36 14.59
CA LYS A 139 -12.07 14.55 15.19
C LYS A 139 -11.78 15.81 14.40
N ALA A 140 -10.54 16.03 13.96
CA ALA A 140 -10.21 17.18 13.13
C ALA A 140 -11.01 17.18 11.81
N ILE A 141 -11.14 16.02 11.15
CA ILE A 141 -11.97 15.85 9.94
C ILE A 141 -13.45 16.15 10.23
N ILE A 142 -13.99 15.63 11.33
CA ILE A 142 -15.39 15.84 11.73
C ILE A 142 -15.64 17.32 12.03
N ILE A 143 -14.74 18.01 12.73
CA ILE A 143 -14.87 19.44 13.02
C ILE A 143 -14.94 20.27 11.72
N GLU A 144 -14.08 19.98 10.75
CA GLU A 144 -14.07 20.74 9.49
C GLU A 144 -15.28 20.44 8.59
N ARG A 145 -15.88 19.25 8.73
CA ARG A 145 -17.09 18.84 7.99
C ARG A 145 -18.38 19.33 8.65
N ASP A 146 -18.50 19.15 9.97
CA ASP A 146 -19.76 19.24 10.72
C ASP A 146 -19.77 20.35 11.80
N GLY A 147 -18.63 21.03 12.02
CA GLY A 147 -18.46 22.10 13.02
C GLY A 147 -17.93 21.61 14.38
N GLU A 148 -17.42 22.51 15.21
CA GLU A 148 -16.72 22.17 16.47
C GLU A 148 -17.60 21.44 17.50
N GLU A 149 -18.88 21.79 17.62
CA GLU A 149 -19.79 21.16 18.59
C GLU A 149 -20.08 19.67 18.27
N SER A 150 -19.81 19.22 17.04
CA SER A 150 -20.10 17.86 16.59
C SER A 150 -19.25 16.77 17.28
N ILE A 151 -18.13 17.15 17.90
CA ILE A 151 -17.25 16.23 18.63
C ILE A 151 -17.53 16.19 20.13
N PHE A 152 -18.41 17.04 20.66
CA PHE A 152 -18.75 17.08 22.07
C PHE A 152 -20.04 16.29 22.34
N GLU A 153 -20.02 15.51 23.42
CA GLU A 153 -21.20 14.81 23.91
C GLU A 153 -22.06 15.75 24.76
N LYS A 154 -23.33 15.37 24.97
CA LYS A 154 -24.23 16.10 25.87
C LYS A 154 -23.60 16.15 27.27
N SER A 155 -23.61 17.33 27.88
CA SER A 155 -22.97 17.55 29.18
C SER A 155 -23.47 16.55 30.21
N ASN A 156 -22.54 15.94 30.95
CA ASN A 156 -22.91 15.11 32.08
C ASN A 156 -23.43 15.97 33.25
N LYS A 157 -23.99 15.33 34.28
CA LYS A 157 -24.51 15.98 35.49
C LYS A 157 -23.44 16.79 36.26
N GLN A 158 -22.16 16.64 35.93
CA GLN A 158 -21.01 17.27 36.58
C GLN A 158 -20.44 18.47 35.78
N GLY A 159 -21.06 18.84 34.65
CA GLY A 159 -20.64 19.99 33.84
C GLY A 159 -19.38 19.78 32.99
N VAL A 160 -18.84 18.56 32.95
CA VAL A 160 -17.66 18.25 32.12
C VAL A 160 -18.12 17.83 30.73
N LYS A 161 -17.76 18.61 29.70
CA LYS A 161 -17.99 18.25 28.29
C LYS A 161 -17.07 17.08 27.92
N LYS A 162 -17.63 15.89 27.73
CA LYS A 162 -16.93 14.74 27.13
C LYS A 162 -16.85 14.91 25.62
N THR A 163 -15.83 14.33 24.99
CA THR A 163 -15.75 14.26 23.53
C THR A 163 -16.03 12.85 23.05
N ILE A 164 -16.52 12.71 21.83
CA ILE A 164 -16.77 11.42 21.21
C ILE A 164 -15.51 10.54 21.19
N SER A 165 -15.65 9.25 21.41
CA SER A 165 -14.60 8.25 21.32
C SER A 165 -14.16 7.97 19.88
N LEU A 166 -13.01 7.30 19.72
CA LEU A 166 -12.54 6.76 18.44
C LEU A 166 -13.62 5.94 17.71
N ARG A 167 -14.34 5.06 18.40
CA ARG A 167 -15.39 4.23 17.80
C ARG A 167 -16.52 5.08 17.23
N GLN A 168 -17.00 6.06 18.00
CA GLN A 168 -18.01 7.01 17.51
C GLN A 168 -17.49 7.86 16.34
N CYS A 169 -16.19 8.17 16.28
CA CYS A 169 -15.59 8.85 15.13
C CYS A 169 -15.58 7.95 13.88
N LEU A 170 -15.24 6.66 14.04
CA LEU A 170 -15.24 5.68 12.96
C LEU A 170 -16.65 5.51 12.37
N ASP A 171 -17.66 5.37 13.23
CA ASP A 171 -19.06 5.22 12.81
C ASP A 171 -19.57 6.40 11.97
N LYS A 172 -19.04 7.61 12.21
CA LYS A 172 -19.40 8.84 11.48
C LYS A 172 -18.71 9.01 10.14
N LEU A 173 -17.58 8.32 9.91
CA LEU A 173 -16.70 8.57 8.76
C LEU A 173 -16.51 7.36 7.84
N PHE A 174 -16.72 6.14 8.34
CA PHE A 174 -16.46 4.90 7.60
C PHE A 174 -17.71 4.01 7.56
N LYS A 175 -17.86 3.25 6.47
CA LYS A 175 -18.91 2.24 6.34
C LYS A 175 -18.62 1.06 7.27
N GLU A 176 -19.63 0.27 7.63
CA GLU A 176 -19.45 -0.87 8.55
C GLU A 176 -18.49 -1.94 8.02
N ASN A 177 -18.54 -2.25 6.73
CA ASN A 177 -17.71 -3.27 6.10
C ASN A 177 -16.39 -2.74 5.51
N ASP A 178 -15.92 -1.58 5.98
CA ASP A 178 -14.67 -0.97 5.51
C ASP A 178 -13.46 -1.62 6.21
N ASN A 179 -12.51 -2.16 5.45
CA ASN A 179 -11.34 -2.88 5.98
C ASN A 179 -10.41 -1.96 6.78
N VAL A 180 -10.32 -0.67 6.41
CA VAL A 180 -9.60 0.33 7.18
C VAL A 180 -10.26 0.53 8.55
N ARG A 181 -11.60 0.58 8.58
CA ARG A 181 -12.34 0.67 9.85
C ARG A 181 -12.10 -0.56 10.72
N LYS A 182 -12.17 -1.78 10.15
CA LYS A 182 -11.91 -3.02 10.87
C LYS A 182 -10.51 -3.06 11.47
N ASN A 183 -9.49 -2.63 10.71
CA ASN A 183 -8.12 -2.51 11.19
C ASN A 183 -8.02 -1.60 12.42
N ILE A 184 -8.55 -0.37 12.33
CA ILE A 184 -8.48 0.60 13.42
C ILE A 184 -9.27 0.10 14.63
N SER A 185 -10.45 -0.46 14.42
CA SER A 185 -11.28 -1.04 15.49
C SER A 185 -10.57 -2.18 16.21
N ARG A 186 -9.89 -3.08 15.49
CA ARG A 186 -9.13 -4.18 16.09
C ARG A 186 -8.01 -3.68 17.00
N ILE A 187 -7.25 -2.67 16.57
CA ILE A 187 -6.19 -2.09 17.39
C ILE A 187 -6.79 -1.38 18.63
N ALA A 188 -7.96 -0.74 18.47
CA ALA A 188 -8.69 -0.16 19.59
C ALA A 188 -9.22 -1.21 20.58
N ASP A 189 -9.67 -2.37 20.10
CA ASP A 189 -10.07 -3.51 20.94
C ASP A 189 -8.89 -4.00 21.78
N TRP A 190 -7.69 -4.09 21.19
CA TRP A 190 -6.49 -4.42 21.95
C TRP A 190 -6.17 -3.38 23.01
N ARG A 191 -6.23 -2.08 22.68
CA ARG A 191 -6.04 -1.00 23.67
C ARG A 191 -7.01 -1.14 24.84
N ASP A 192 -8.29 -1.39 24.57
CA ASP A 192 -9.35 -1.36 25.58
C ASP A 192 -9.41 -2.64 26.43
N GLY A 193 -9.20 -3.81 25.82
CA GLY A 193 -9.50 -5.10 26.45
C GLY A 193 -8.32 -6.06 26.58
N ALA A 194 -7.33 -6.01 25.67
CA ALA A 194 -6.28 -7.02 25.59
C ALA A 194 -4.86 -6.45 25.70
N VAL A 195 -4.70 -5.19 26.13
CA VAL A 195 -3.39 -4.52 26.18
C VAL A 195 -2.41 -5.27 27.08
N HIS A 196 -2.91 -5.83 28.18
CA HIS A 196 -2.15 -6.64 29.13
C HIS A 196 -1.86 -8.07 28.63
N LEU A 197 -2.39 -8.46 27.47
CA LEU A 197 -2.15 -9.74 26.79
C LEU A 197 -1.29 -9.56 25.53
N LEU A 198 -0.95 -8.32 25.15
CA LEU A 198 -0.05 -8.03 24.03
C LEU A 198 1.41 -8.32 24.42
N MET A 199 1.73 -9.60 24.60
CA MET A 199 3.08 -10.06 24.89
C MET A 199 3.99 -10.01 23.65
N PRO A 200 5.32 -9.93 23.83
CA PRO A 200 6.29 -9.88 22.74
C PRO A 200 6.12 -11.00 21.70
N GLU A 201 5.63 -12.16 22.10
CA GLU A 201 5.34 -13.30 21.23
C GLU A 201 4.28 -12.99 20.18
N LEU A 202 3.31 -12.12 20.48
CA LEU A 202 2.31 -11.67 19.50
C LEU A 202 2.84 -10.59 18.57
N GLN A 203 4.05 -10.05 18.81
CA GLN A 203 4.61 -8.95 18.02
C GLN A 203 4.51 -9.24 16.52
N GLY A 204 4.64 -10.50 16.13
CA GLY A 204 4.56 -10.88 14.74
C GLY A 204 3.22 -10.71 14.07
N LEU A 205 2.18 -11.27 14.67
CA LEU A 205 0.82 -11.11 14.17
C LEU A 205 0.39 -9.65 14.28
N ALA A 206 0.65 -9.01 15.43
CA ALA A 206 0.33 -7.61 15.67
C ALA A 206 1.01 -6.67 14.66
N SER A 207 2.27 -6.94 14.29
CA SER A 207 3.01 -6.11 13.32
C SER A 207 2.31 -6.02 11.97
N ARG A 208 1.60 -7.07 11.53
CA ARG A 208 0.91 -7.08 10.23
C ARG A 208 -0.26 -6.10 10.21
N ILE A 209 -1.04 -6.12 11.29
CA ILE A 209 -2.19 -5.22 11.51
C ILE A 209 -1.68 -3.79 11.72
N PHE A 210 -0.61 -3.60 12.50
CA PHE A 210 -0.02 -2.29 12.75
C PHE A 210 0.53 -1.64 11.48
N GLN A 211 1.26 -2.39 10.64
CA GLN A 211 1.79 -1.85 9.40
C GLN A 211 0.68 -1.39 8.45
N SER A 212 -0.37 -2.21 8.29
CA SER A 212 -1.55 -1.82 7.52
C SER A 212 -2.20 -0.56 8.08
N GLY A 213 -2.37 -0.50 9.41
CA GLY A 213 -2.91 0.65 10.11
C GLY A 213 -2.12 1.95 9.91
N VAL A 214 -0.78 1.87 9.92
CA VAL A 214 0.10 3.01 9.65
C VAL A 214 0.00 3.48 8.19
N LEU A 215 -0.09 2.54 7.24
CA LEU A 215 -0.29 2.87 5.82
C LEU A 215 -1.64 3.55 5.59
N ASN A 216 -2.69 3.03 6.22
CA ASN A 216 -4.03 3.60 6.19
C ASN A 216 -4.04 5.02 6.79
N TYR A 217 -3.37 5.20 7.93
CA TYR A 217 -3.26 6.51 8.57
C TYR A 217 -2.51 7.51 7.69
N SER A 218 -1.38 7.11 7.13
CA SER A 218 -0.57 7.95 6.24
C SER A 218 -1.39 8.43 5.03
N SER A 219 -2.18 7.52 4.42
CA SER A 219 -3.09 7.86 3.34
C SER A 219 -4.15 8.86 3.78
N LYS A 220 -4.88 8.56 4.87
CA LYS A 220 -5.97 9.41 5.36
C LYS A 220 -5.48 10.79 5.81
N PHE A 221 -4.32 10.84 6.46
CA PHE A 221 -3.67 12.07 6.87
C PHE A 221 -3.29 12.91 5.66
N GLN A 222 -2.68 12.31 4.64
CA GLN A 222 -2.30 13.02 3.42
C GLN A 222 -3.53 13.53 2.66
N ASP A 223 -4.61 12.74 2.59
CA ASP A 223 -5.86 13.15 1.95
C ASP A 223 -6.47 14.38 2.63
N PHE A 224 -6.41 14.45 3.96
CA PHE A 224 -6.98 15.56 4.73
C PHE A 224 -6.05 16.78 4.83
N ALA A 225 -4.77 16.56 5.11
CA ALA A 225 -3.80 17.63 5.33
C ALA A 225 -3.16 18.15 4.03
N GLU A 226 -3.32 17.42 2.92
CA GLU A 226 -2.66 17.64 1.62
C GLU A 226 -1.12 17.70 1.70
N ILE A 227 -0.58 17.16 2.78
CA ILE A 227 0.85 17.07 3.06
C ILE A 227 1.12 15.61 3.43
N PRO A 228 2.15 14.97 2.85
CA PRO A 228 2.51 13.62 3.24
C PRO A 228 2.81 13.57 4.74
N PHE A 229 2.29 12.54 5.42
CA PHE A 229 2.51 12.34 6.85
C PHE A 229 4.01 12.27 7.19
N MET A 230 4.79 11.58 6.34
CA MET A 230 6.23 11.39 6.48
C MET A 230 7.01 11.89 5.26
N GLN A 231 8.16 12.52 5.53
CA GLN A 231 9.18 12.76 4.50
C GLN A 231 9.95 11.47 4.23
N SER A 232 10.39 11.30 2.99
CA SER A 232 11.05 10.12 2.43
C SER A 232 12.04 9.41 3.35
N GLN A 233 12.82 10.16 4.10
CA GLN A 233 13.88 9.71 5.01
C GLN A 233 13.48 8.78 6.18
N HIS A 234 12.19 8.58 6.48
CA HIS A 234 11.74 7.69 7.58
C HIS A 234 11.15 6.35 7.09
N ALA A 235 11.52 5.91 5.89
CA ALA A 235 10.95 4.74 5.20
C ALA A 235 11.21 3.37 5.85
N GLY A 236 11.80 3.34 7.05
CA GLY A 236 11.76 2.19 7.96
C GLY A 236 10.39 2.07 8.59
N MET A 237 9.40 1.67 7.80
CA MET A 237 8.15 1.12 8.32
C MET A 237 8.51 0.05 9.35
N ILE A 238 7.87 0.12 10.53
CA ILE A 238 7.84 -0.88 11.61
C ILE A 238 8.76 -2.07 11.31
N SER A 239 9.92 -2.13 11.96
CA SER A 239 10.95 -3.14 11.69
C SER A 239 10.32 -4.53 11.48
N LEU A 240 10.42 -5.06 10.25
CA LEU A 240 9.91 -6.38 9.92
C LEU A 240 10.59 -7.39 10.85
N VAL A 241 9.81 -7.98 11.74
CA VAL A 241 10.31 -9.05 12.59
C VAL A 241 10.32 -10.33 11.75
N GLY A 242 11.45 -11.03 11.78
CA GLY A 242 11.65 -12.27 11.03
C GLY A 242 10.75 -13.41 11.50
N ASP A 243 10.76 -14.46 10.68
CA ASP A 243 10.00 -15.72 10.72
C ASP A 243 9.25 -16.02 12.04
N PHE A 244 7.91 -16.04 11.98
CA PHE A 244 7.06 -16.22 13.16
C PHE A 244 6.68 -17.68 13.34
N LYS A 245 7.12 -18.23 14.48
CA LYS A 245 6.49 -19.41 15.07
C LYS A 245 6.06 -19.04 16.47
N MET A 246 4.76 -19.20 16.74
CA MET A 246 4.26 -19.09 18.10
C MET A 246 5.02 -20.09 18.99
N PRO A 247 5.53 -19.66 20.15
CA PRO A 247 6.22 -20.57 21.03
C PRO A 247 5.27 -21.66 21.55
N PRO A 248 5.78 -22.85 21.87
CA PRO A 248 4.95 -23.93 22.40
C PRO A 248 4.23 -23.50 23.67
N LYS A 249 2.98 -23.98 23.86
CA LYS A 249 2.15 -23.68 25.04
C LYS A 249 2.88 -23.89 26.37
N ALA A 250 3.68 -24.94 26.49
CA ALA A 250 4.47 -25.23 27.69
C ALA A 250 5.44 -24.08 28.06
N MET A 251 6.05 -23.44 27.06
CA MET A 251 6.94 -22.29 27.26
C MET A 251 6.15 -21.07 27.75
N LEU A 252 5.03 -20.77 27.09
CA LEU A 252 4.15 -19.66 27.49
C LEU A 252 3.59 -19.86 28.91
N SER A 253 3.16 -21.08 29.25
CA SER A 253 2.67 -21.40 30.60
C SER A 253 3.77 -21.23 31.66
N SER A 254 5.04 -21.49 31.31
CA SER A 254 6.15 -21.24 32.23
C SER A 254 6.43 -19.74 32.44
N LEU A 255 6.20 -18.90 31.43
CA LEU A 255 6.48 -17.46 31.49
C LEU A 255 5.32 -16.66 32.09
N TYR A 256 4.08 -17.00 31.70
CA TYR A 256 2.88 -16.20 31.96
C TYR A 256 1.83 -16.93 32.81
N GLY A 257 2.08 -18.18 33.21
CA GLY A 257 1.17 -18.95 34.04
C GLY A 257 -0.17 -19.17 33.35
N LYS A 258 -1.26 -18.78 34.05
CA LYS A 258 -2.64 -18.97 33.56
C LYS A 258 -2.98 -18.12 32.33
N ALA A 259 -2.34 -16.95 32.18
CA ALA A 259 -2.57 -16.05 31.04
C ALA A 259 -2.05 -16.61 29.71
N ALA A 260 -1.27 -17.70 29.75
CA ALA A 260 -0.79 -18.37 28.55
C ALA A 260 -1.93 -18.88 27.64
N GLU A 261 -3.07 -19.29 28.21
CA GLU A 261 -4.24 -19.69 27.41
C GLU A 261 -4.82 -18.48 26.68
N ASP A 262 -5.07 -17.39 27.40
CA ASP A 262 -5.66 -16.16 26.86
C ASP A 262 -4.77 -15.55 25.77
N ILE A 263 -3.45 -15.61 25.93
CA ILE A 263 -2.45 -15.19 24.93
C ILE A 263 -2.55 -16.03 23.65
N LEU A 264 -2.69 -17.35 23.78
CA LEU A 264 -2.82 -18.26 22.64
C LEU A 264 -4.15 -18.07 21.92
N GLU A 265 -5.24 -17.90 22.67
CA GLU A 265 -6.56 -17.64 22.11
C GLU A 265 -6.59 -16.30 21.35
N LEU A 266 -5.96 -15.26 21.91
CA LEU A 266 -5.80 -13.99 21.23
C LEU A 266 -4.99 -14.14 19.94
N ALA A 267 -3.87 -14.88 19.99
CA ALA A 267 -3.05 -15.12 18.80
C ALA A 267 -3.82 -15.87 17.71
N GLN A 268 -4.56 -16.92 18.08
CA GLN A 268 -5.37 -17.69 17.13
C GLN A 268 -6.47 -16.83 16.51
N THR A 269 -7.19 -16.05 17.33
CA THR A 269 -8.24 -15.13 16.87
C THR A 269 -7.70 -14.15 15.84
N VAL A 270 -6.54 -13.55 16.13
CA VAL A 270 -5.90 -12.60 15.23
C VAL A 270 -5.44 -13.28 13.93
N GLN A 271 -4.92 -14.51 14.02
CA GLN A 271 -4.54 -15.27 12.84
C GLN A 271 -5.75 -15.58 11.96
N ASP A 272 -6.84 -16.07 12.53
CA ASP A 272 -8.06 -16.44 11.81
C ASP A 272 -8.67 -15.22 11.09
N GLU A 273 -8.64 -14.04 11.72
CA GLU A 273 -9.12 -12.80 11.12
C GLU A 273 -8.25 -12.30 9.97
N ILE A 274 -6.93 -12.39 10.12
CA ILE A 274 -6.00 -12.07 9.04
C ILE A 274 -6.27 -12.97 7.83
N GLU A 275 -6.53 -14.26 8.08
CA GLU A 275 -6.84 -15.24 7.03
C GLU A 275 -8.25 -15.05 6.43
N GLN A 276 -9.25 -14.65 7.22
CA GLN A 276 -10.62 -14.43 6.76
C GLN A 276 -10.75 -13.15 5.93
N GLU A 277 -10.16 -12.04 6.38
CA GLU A 277 -10.27 -10.76 5.67
C GLU A 277 -9.43 -10.78 4.38
N ASP A 278 -8.24 -11.40 4.41
CA ASP A 278 -7.32 -11.53 3.26
C ASP A 278 -7.17 -10.21 2.47
N ASP A 279 -7.00 -9.11 3.21
CA ASP A 279 -6.96 -7.76 2.65
C ASP A 279 -5.82 -6.94 3.26
N ILE A 280 -5.06 -6.29 2.39
CA ILE A 280 -3.90 -5.46 2.74
C ILE A 280 -4.27 -4.24 3.61
N GLU A 281 -5.48 -3.72 3.46
CA GLU A 281 -6.04 -2.62 4.27
C GLU A 281 -6.43 -3.09 5.67
N PHE A 282 -6.57 -4.41 5.88
CA PHE A 282 -6.73 -5.01 7.20
C PHE A 282 -5.40 -5.47 7.81
N ALA A 283 -4.60 -6.23 7.08
CA ALA A 283 -3.30 -6.73 7.54
C ALA A 283 -2.36 -7.04 6.36
N ILE A 284 -1.04 -6.80 6.54
CA ILE A 284 -0.05 -7.15 5.50
C ILE A 284 0.13 -8.69 5.43
N PRO A 285 0.02 -9.31 4.24
CA PRO A 285 0.27 -10.74 4.07
C PRO A 285 1.75 -11.08 4.27
N ILE A 286 2.06 -12.22 4.89
CA ILE A 286 3.45 -12.72 4.94
C ILE A 286 3.74 -13.51 3.67
N ASN A 287 4.49 -12.87 2.76
CA ASN A 287 5.26 -13.54 1.73
C ASN A 287 6.63 -12.88 1.57
N VAL A 288 7.39 -12.73 2.65
CA VAL A 288 8.78 -12.28 2.53
C VAL A 288 9.66 -13.47 2.14
N SER A 289 9.61 -13.88 0.87
CA SER A 289 10.71 -14.63 0.28
C SER A 289 11.83 -13.63 -0.03
N LEU A 290 12.79 -13.50 0.89
CA LEU A 290 14.09 -12.87 0.61
C LEU A 290 14.84 -13.74 -0.40
N VAL A 291 14.51 -13.61 -1.68
CA VAL A 291 15.26 -14.27 -2.75
C VAL A 291 16.46 -13.40 -3.10
N TYR A 292 17.62 -13.72 -2.53
CA TYR A 292 18.90 -13.26 -3.05
C TYR A 292 19.13 -13.93 -4.41
N ALA A 293 18.77 -13.26 -5.50
CA ALA A 293 19.12 -13.67 -6.85
C ALA A 293 20.22 -12.76 -7.40
N ARG A 294 21.43 -13.31 -7.58
CA ARG A 294 22.49 -12.66 -8.36
C ARG A 294 22.10 -12.67 -9.84
N ASN A 295 22.36 -11.56 -10.51
CA ASN A 295 21.85 -11.28 -11.85
C ASN A 295 22.94 -11.49 -12.91
N GLU A 296 22.62 -12.21 -13.98
CA GLU A 296 23.22 -11.98 -15.29
C GLU A 296 22.10 -11.68 -16.30
N LYS A 297 22.04 -10.42 -16.71
CA LYS A 297 21.30 -9.85 -17.85
C LYS A 297 19.77 -9.85 -17.77
N ASP A 298 19.28 -8.63 -17.54
CA ASP A 298 17.93 -8.10 -17.74
C ASP A 298 16.79 -8.55 -16.79
N SER A 299 16.20 -7.50 -16.20
CA SER A 299 14.90 -7.40 -15.53
C SER A 299 14.79 -7.71 -14.01
N GLN A 300 14.49 -6.61 -13.30
CA GLN A 300 13.76 -6.46 -12.03
C GLN A 300 14.39 -6.99 -10.73
N ILE A 301 15.10 -6.05 -10.10
CA ILE A 301 15.35 -6.01 -8.66
C ILE A 301 14.00 -5.77 -7.95
N ILE A 302 13.48 -6.75 -7.22
CA ILE A 302 12.57 -6.49 -6.08
C ILE A 302 13.40 -6.65 -4.82
N LEU A 303 14.30 -5.69 -4.61
CA LEU A 303 14.59 -5.24 -3.27
C LEU A 303 13.53 -4.17 -3.04
N ALA A 304 12.66 -4.36 -2.05
CA ALA A 304 11.99 -3.22 -1.43
C ALA A 304 13.04 -2.39 -0.67
N ALA A 305 14.03 -1.86 -1.40
CA ALA A 305 14.86 -0.76 -0.95
C ALA A 305 13.95 0.46 -1.00
N ALA A 306 13.19 0.66 0.07
CA ALA A 306 12.45 1.89 0.26
C ALA A 306 13.47 3.00 0.50
N ASN A 307 13.99 3.60 -0.58
CA ASN A 307 14.81 4.82 -0.52
C ASN A 307 13.94 6.07 -0.26
N GLY A 308 12.80 5.88 0.39
CA GLY A 308 11.93 6.95 0.83
C GLY A 308 11.10 7.66 -0.22
N LYS A 309 11.30 7.45 -1.52
CA LYS A 309 10.55 8.23 -2.50
C LYS A 309 9.07 7.82 -2.46
N THR A 310 8.16 8.78 -2.63
CA THR A 310 6.69 8.52 -2.68
C THR A 310 6.33 7.47 -3.74
N GLN A 311 7.14 7.36 -4.80
CA GLN A 311 7.02 6.32 -5.82
C GLN A 311 7.36 4.93 -5.31
N ASP A 312 8.24 4.78 -4.32
CA ASP A 312 8.62 3.51 -3.73
C ASP A 312 7.51 2.97 -2.84
N LEU A 313 6.80 3.84 -2.09
CA LEU A 313 5.60 3.48 -1.31
C LEU A 313 4.44 3.00 -2.22
N GLU A 314 4.20 3.69 -3.33
CA GLU A 314 3.22 3.27 -4.34
C GLU A 314 3.62 1.94 -5.02
N ARG A 315 4.91 1.75 -5.29
CA ARG A 315 5.45 0.47 -5.79
C ARG A 315 5.32 -0.64 -4.76
N LEU A 316 5.52 -0.34 -3.47
CA LEU A 316 5.37 -1.30 -2.38
C LEU A 316 3.90 -1.71 -2.21
N LYS A 317 2.97 -0.74 -2.23
CA LYS A 317 1.52 -1.03 -2.27
C LYS A 317 1.16 -1.88 -3.48
N LYS A 318 1.63 -1.52 -4.68
CA LYS A 318 1.39 -2.32 -5.90
C LYS A 318 2.03 -3.70 -5.87
N ALA A 319 3.25 -3.83 -5.32
CA ALA A 319 3.95 -5.10 -5.17
C ALA A 319 3.23 -6.02 -4.17
N LEU A 320 2.77 -5.48 -3.03
CA LEU A 320 1.97 -6.21 -2.05
C LEU A 320 0.60 -6.65 -2.61
N ILE A 321 -0.03 -5.82 -3.46
CA ILE A 321 -1.26 -6.21 -4.19
C ILE A 321 -0.98 -7.38 -5.15
N VAL A 322 0.21 -7.44 -5.76
CA VAL A 322 0.63 -8.52 -6.67
C VAL A 322 1.01 -9.80 -5.90
N GLU A 323 1.43 -9.70 -4.63
CA GLU A 323 1.74 -10.82 -3.73
C GLU A 323 0.55 -11.32 -2.89
N LYS A 324 -0.68 -10.86 -3.16
CA LYS A 324 -1.89 -11.52 -2.64
C LYS A 324 -1.86 -12.99 -3.09
N ARG A 325 -1.43 -13.89 -2.20
CA ARG A 325 -1.38 -15.33 -2.45
C ARG A 325 -2.82 -15.83 -2.43
N VAL A 326 -3.42 -15.77 -3.61
CA VAL A 326 -4.61 -16.53 -3.91
C VAL A 326 -4.22 -18.00 -3.81
N ASP A 327 -4.66 -18.70 -2.76
CA ASP A 327 -4.44 -20.14 -2.60
C ASP A 327 -4.90 -20.84 -3.89
N PRO A 328 -3.98 -21.42 -4.68
CA PRO A 328 -4.33 -22.03 -5.94
C PRO A 328 -5.29 -23.20 -5.77
N GLU A 329 -5.26 -23.89 -4.63
CA GLU A 329 -6.14 -25.03 -4.38
C GLU A 329 -7.59 -24.59 -4.14
N LYS A 330 -7.80 -23.41 -3.53
CA LYS A 330 -9.13 -22.84 -3.31
C LYS A 330 -9.70 -22.10 -4.52
N THR A 331 -8.83 -21.54 -5.36
CA THR A 331 -9.26 -20.65 -6.46
C THR A 331 -9.18 -21.27 -7.84
N HIS A 332 -8.28 -22.23 -8.03
CA HIS A 332 -8.12 -22.99 -9.26
C HIS A 332 -8.57 -24.43 -9.01
N THR A 333 -9.86 -24.59 -8.76
CA THR A 333 -10.45 -25.88 -8.38
C THR A 333 -10.60 -26.86 -9.55
N PHE A 334 -10.43 -26.40 -10.79
CA PHE A 334 -10.65 -27.24 -11.97
C PHE A 334 -9.36 -27.85 -12.50
N THR A 335 -9.31 -29.18 -12.57
CA THR A 335 -8.38 -29.88 -13.46
C THR A 335 -8.76 -29.64 -14.91
N GLN A 336 -7.86 -29.94 -15.84
CA GLN A 336 -8.14 -29.85 -17.27
C GLN A 336 -9.41 -30.61 -17.70
N LYS A 337 -9.68 -31.78 -17.10
CA LYS A 337 -10.87 -32.57 -17.41
C LYS A 337 -12.13 -31.86 -16.89
N THR A 338 -12.12 -31.45 -15.62
CA THR A 338 -13.28 -30.81 -15.00
C THR A 338 -13.55 -29.41 -15.58
N ALA A 339 -12.52 -28.69 -16.02
CA ALA A 339 -12.67 -27.43 -16.76
C ALA A 339 -13.39 -27.64 -18.10
N ILE A 340 -13.00 -28.66 -18.88
CA ILE A 340 -13.68 -28.99 -20.15
C ILE A 340 -15.14 -29.37 -19.91
N ASP A 341 -15.42 -30.17 -18.88
CA ASP A 341 -16.78 -30.57 -18.52
C ASP A 341 -17.63 -29.35 -18.11
N ALA A 342 -17.06 -28.43 -17.30
CA ALA A 342 -17.72 -27.19 -16.90
C ALA A 342 -18.01 -26.28 -18.11
N ILE A 343 -17.05 -26.11 -19.02
CA ILE A 343 -17.21 -25.31 -20.24
C ILE A 343 -18.31 -25.88 -21.13
N ASN A 344 -18.29 -27.20 -21.38
CA ASN A 344 -19.31 -27.84 -22.20
C ASN A 344 -20.71 -27.74 -21.55
N LYS A 345 -20.79 -27.90 -20.22
CA LYS A 345 -22.05 -27.71 -19.48
C LYS A 345 -22.60 -26.29 -19.65
N THR A 346 -21.75 -25.27 -19.47
CA THR A 346 -22.15 -23.86 -19.61
C THR A 346 -22.54 -23.52 -21.06
N LEU A 347 -21.83 -24.06 -22.05
CA LEU A 347 -22.15 -23.84 -23.48
C LEU A 347 -23.49 -24.45 -23.87
N HIS A 348 -23.78 -25.69 -23.44
CA HIS A 348 -25.04 -26.37 -23.75
C HIS A 348 -26.23 -25.84 -22.95
N ALA A 349 -26.01 -25.26 -21.77
CA ALA A 349 -27.07 -24.63 -20.98
C ALA A 349 -27.50 -23.27 -21.54
N ASN A 350 -26.56 -22.50 -22.11
CA ASN A 350 -26.78 -21.09 -22.43
C ASN A 350 -26.90 -20.77 -23.92
N TYR A 351 -26.62 -21.72 -24.83
CA TYR A 351 -26.60 -21.46 -26.28
C TYR A 351 -27.22 -22.58 -27.11
N ASP A 352 -27.91 -22.20 -28.19
CA ASP A 352 -28.55 -23.12 -29.12
C ASP A 352 -27.55 -23.91 -29.98
N THR A 353 -27.98 -25.11 -30.40
CA THR A 353 -27.18 -26.05 -31.20
C THR A 353 -26.63 -25.42 -32.48
N ALA A 354 -27.38 -24.55 -33.15
CA ALA A 354 -26.96 -23.88 -34.38
C ALA A 354 -25.79 -22.88 -34.17
N LYS A 355 -25.71 -22.24 -33.01
CA LYS A 355 -24.60 -21.34 -32.66
C LYS A 355 -23.37 -22.16 -32.28
N LEU A 356 -23.56 -23.24 -31.52
CA LEU A 356 -22.48 -24.14 -31.13
C LEU A 356 -21.83 -24.85 -32.33
N GLU A 357 -22.60 -25.18 -33.38
CA GLU A 357 -22.06 -25.75 -34.62
C GLU A 357 -21.14 -24.78 -35.39
N LYS A 358 -21.35 -23.47 -35.26
CA LYS A 358 -20.47 -22.46 -35.86
C LYS A 358 -19.19 -22.27 -35.03
N CYS A 359 -19.32 -22.24 -33.71
CA CYS A 359 -18.20 -21.91 -32.81
C CYS A 359 -17.26 -23.09 -32.52
N LEU A 360 -17.74 -24.33 -32.61
CA LEU A 360 -17.03 -25.53 -32.16
C LEU A 360 -16.63 -26.45 -33.33
N VAL A 361 -15.40 -26.95 -33.27
CA VAL A 361 -14.81 -27.78 -34.33
C VAL A 361 -14.91 -29.28 -34.04
N ALA A 362 -15.01 -29.68 -32.77
CA ALA A 362 -15.07 -31.08 -32.37
C ALA A 362 -16.52 -31.51 -32.08
N ARG A 363 -16.81 -32.80 -32.28
CA ARG A 363 -18.09 -33.43 -31.97
C ARG A 363 -17.88 -34.59 -31.00
N ASP A 364 -18.85 -34.80 -30.12
CA ASP A 364 -18.90 -35.95 -29.21
C ASP A 364 -19.33 -37.23 -29.97
N LYS A 365 -19.24 -38.40 -29.33
CA LYS A 365 -19.68 -39.71 -29.83
C LYS A 365 -21.14 -39.73 -30.30
N ARG A 366 -21.97 -38.81 -29.80
CA ARG A 366 -23.38 -38.61 -30.19
C ARG A 366 -23.58 -37.54 -31.28
N GLY A 367 -22.51 -37.05 -31.91
CA GLY A 367 -22.55 -36.06 -32.99
C GLY A 367 -22.77 -34.61 -32.53
N LYS A 368 -22.88 -34.35 -31.23
CA LYS A 368 -23.10 -33.00 -30.66
C LYS A 368 -21.81 -32.17 -30.66
N PRO A 369 -21.85 -30.87 -31.01
CA PRO A 369 -20.68 -29.98 -30.93
C PRO A 369 -20.15 -29.90 -29.50
N THR A 370 -18.84 -30.08 -29.32
CA THR A 370 -18.20 -30.13 -28.00
C THR A 370 -16.77 -29.59 -28.05
N ILE A 371 -16.24 -29.16 -26.91
CA ILE A 371 -14.81 -28.95 -26.72
C ILE A 371 -14.17 -30.25 -26.23
N ASN A 372 -13.22 -30.74 -27.01
CA ASN A 372 -12.36 -31.84 -26.61
C ASN A 372 -10.99 -31.33 -26.12
N ASN A 373 -10.16 -32.26 -25.64
CA ASN A 373 -8.85 -31.94 -25.09
C ASN A 373 -7.97 -31.13 -26.07
N HIS A 374 -7.98 -31.47 -27.36
CA HIS A 374 -7.19 -30.76 -28.37
C HIS A 374 -7.69 -29.34 -28.63
N CYS A 375 -9.01 -29.11 -28.59
CA CYS A 375 -9.59 -27.78 -28.68
C CYS A 375 -9.16 -26.92 -27.48
N PHE A 376 -9.20 -27.48 -26.27
CA PHE A 376 -8.81 -26.79 -25.05
C PHE A 376 -7.32 -26.42 -25.05
N GLN A 377 -6.42 -27.36 -25.36
CA GLN A 377 -4.97 -27.07 -25.44
C GLN A 377 -4.64 -26.00 -26.49
N ALA A 378 -5.32 -26.03 -27.64
CA ALA A 378 -5.11 -25.02 -28.68
C ALA A 378 -5.52 -23.61 -28.19
N ALA A 379 -6.64 -23.52 -27.47
CA ALA A 379 -7.11 -22.27 -26.87
C ALA A 379 -6.13 -21.74 -25.82
N LEU A 380 -5.65 -22.61 -24.90
CA LEU A 380 -4.65 -22.23 -23.90
C LEU A 380 -3.36 -21.70 -24.53
N LYS A 381 -2.89 -22.34 -25.62
CA LYS A 381 -1.70 -21.92 -26.35
C LYS A 381 -1.89 -20.55 -27.03
N LYS A 382 -3.09 -20.29 -27.58
CA LYS A 382 -3.42 -19.00 -28.21
C LYS A 382 -3.56 -17.87 -27.18
N LEU A 383 -4.10 -18.16 -25.99
CA LEU A 383 -4.28 -17.20 -24.90
C LEU A 383 -3.04 -17.04 -24.01
N ASN A 384 -2.01 -17.86 -24.24
CA ASN A 384 -0.74 -17.86 -23.51
C ASN A 384 -0.89 -18.10 -21.99
N TRP A 385 -1.95 -18.78 -21.55
CA TRP A 385 -2.25 -18.96 -20.13
C TRP A 385 -1.25 -19.86 -19.39
N LYS A 386 -0.54 -20.74 -20.10
CA LYS A 386 0.48 -21.64 -19.51
C LYS A 386 1.87 -21.01 -19.37
N ALA A 387 2.07 -19.76 -19.80
CA ALA A 387 3.39 -19.12 -19.74
C ALA A 387 3.83 -18.80 -18.30
N THR A 388 2.90 -18.37 -17.46
CA THR A 388 3.10 -18.04 -16.04
C THR A 388 1.84 -18.35 -15.24
N SER A 389 1.97 -18.67 -13.95
CA SER A 389 0.80 -18.77 -13.07
C SER A 389 0.10 -17.41 -13.00
N ASN A 390 -1.20 -17.39 -13.25
CA ASN A 390 -2.01 -16.19 -13.37
C ASN A 390 -3.43 -16.45 -12.83
N LYS A 391 -4.35 -15.50 -13.01
CA LYS A 391 -5.74 -15.61 -12.54
C LYS A 391 -6.55 -16.76 -13.17
N HIS A 392 -6.10 -17.30 -14.31
CA HIS A 392 -6.78 -18.35 -15.07
C HIS A 392 -6.13 -19.73 -14.92
N HIS A 393 -4.83 -19.78 -14.68
CA HIS A 393 -4.04 -21.01 -14.70
C HIS A 393 -2.99 -21.00 -13.58
N HIS A 394 -2.86 -22.13 -12.89
CA HIS A 394 -1.77 -22.39 -11.96
C HIS A 394 -1.14 -23.77 -12.20
N TYR A 395 0.18 -23.88 -12.04
CA TYR A 395 0.91 -25.15 -12.13
C TYR A 395 1.34 -25.63 -10.74
N GLN A 396 0.72 -26.72 -10.28
CA GLN A 396 1.06 -27.35 -9.01
C GLN A 396 2.34 -28.19 -9.19
N LYS A 397 3.43 -27.75 -8.54
CA LYS A 397 4.73 -28.42 -8.61
C LYS A 397 4.75 -29.79 -7.92
N ILE A 398 4.00 -29.94 -6.82
CA ILE A 398 3.97 -31.16 -5.99
C ILE A 398 3.27 -32.31 -6.73
N SER A 399 2.13 -32.03 -7.36
CA SER A 399 1.30 -32.99 -8.09
C SER A 399 1.58 -33.02 -9.59
N ASN A 400 2.54 -32.22 -10.08
CA ASN A 400 2.86 -32.04 -11.51
C ASN A 400 1.61 -31.81 -12.39
N THR A 401 0.67 -30.99 -11.90
CA THR A 401 -0.66 -30.83 -12.50
C THR A 401 -0.99 -29.37 -12.79
N HIS A 402 -1.63 -29.13 -13.95
CA HIS A 402 -2.18 -27.82 -14.31
C HIS A 402 -3.64 -27.70 -13.87
N ILE A 403 -3.94 -26.67 -13.09
CA ILE A 403 -5.28 -26.36 -12.57
C ILE A 403 -5.75 -24.98 -13.08
N TYR A 404 -7.07 -24.79 -13.13
CA TYR A 404 -7.75 -23.66 -13.74
C TYR A 404 -8.85 -23.11 -12.82
N SER A 405 -9.11 -21.81 -12.89
CA SER A 405 -10.13 -21.12 -12.10
C SER A 405 -11.49 -21.06 -12.79
N GLN A 406 -12.53 -20.64 -12.07
CA GLN A 406 -13.85 -20.36 -12.67
C GLN A 406 -13.77 -19.24 -13.71
N ASP A 407 -12.95 -18.21 -13.47
CA ASP A 407 -12.71 -17.15 -14.45
C ASP A 407 -12.16 -17.69 -15.77
N ALA A 408 -11.34 -18.75 -15.74
CA ALA A 408 -10.82 -19.39 -16.93
C ALA A 408 -11.93 -20.06 -17.76
N VAL A 409 -12.92 -20.65 -17.09
CA VAL A 409 -14.11 -21.24 -17.73
C VAL A 409 -14.92 -20.15 -18.39
N ASP A 410 -15.23 -19.07 -17.66
CA ASP A 410 -16.12 -18.01 -18.12
C ASP A 410 -15.48 -17.18 -19.26
N ASP A 411 -14.20 -16.84 -19.15
CA ASP A 411 -13.47 -16.10 -20.18
C ASP A 411 -13.31 -16.94 -21.46
N LEU A 412 -13.07 -18.25 -21.33
CA LEU A 412 -12.97 -19.11 -22.50
C LEU A 412 -14.33 -19.27 -23.20
N VAL A 413 -15.41 -19.46 -22.44
CA VAL A 413 -16.79 -19.45 -22.98
C VAL A 413 -17.06 -18.14 -23.72
N ARG A 414 -16.70 -17.00 -23.13
CA ARG A 414 -16.86 -15.68 -23.76
C ARG A 414 -16.07 -15.57 -25.06
N HIS A 415 -14.82 -16.02 -25.09
CA HIS A 415 -13.99 -15.99 -26.30
C HIS A 415 -14.55 -16.86 -27.43
N ILE A 416 -15.11 -18.02 -27.10
CA ILE A 416 -15.74 -18.93 -28.07
C ILE A 416 -17.02 -18.31 -28.65
N THR A 417 -17.84 -17.67 -27.82
CA THR A 417 -19.17 -17.19 -28.22
C THR A 417 -19.16 -15.80 -28.85
N THR A 418 -18.09 -15.02 -28.61
CA THR A 418 -17.89 -13.69 -29.23
C THR A 418 -17.23 -13.79 -30.60
N LYS A 419 -16.42 -14.83 -30.84
CA LYS A 419 -15.71 -15.05 -32.10
C LYS A 419 -15.93 -16.48 -32.59
N ASP A 420 -16.82 -16.66 -33.55
CA ASP A 420 -17.21 -17.97 -34.08
C ASP A 420 -16.00 -18.80 -34.57
N ASP A 421 -14.97 -18.18 -35.15
CA ASP A 421 -13.76 -18.89 -35.62
C ASP A 421 -12.65 -19.06 -34.57
N PHE A 422 -12.88 -18.71 -33.30
CA PHE A 422 -11.81 -18.65 -32.29
C PHE A 422 -11.04 -19.97 -32.13
N ILE A 423 -11.75 -21.08 -31.97
CA ILE A 423 -11.17 -22.43 -31.79
C ILE A 423 -10.51 -22.93 -33.08
N LYS A 424 -11.10 -22.63 -34.24
CA LYS A 424 -10.56 -22.99 -35.55
C LYS A 424 -9.21 -22.30 -35.80
N GLN A 425 -9.12 -21.00 -35.51
CA GLN A 425 -7.88 -20.24 -35.58
C GLN A 425 -6.84 -20.73 -34.56
N ALA A 426 -7.27 -21.05 -33.33
CA ALA A 426 -6.38 -21.59 -32.30
C ALA A 426 -5.74 -22.92 -32.73
N LYS A 427 -6.53 -23.83 -33.32
CA LYS A 427 -6.02 -25.09 -33.86
C LYS A 427 -5.06 -24.87 -35.04
N ALA A 428 -5.39 -23.97 -35.96
CA ALA A 428 -4.53 -23.66 -37.10
C ALA A 428 -3.15 -23.12 -36.64
N GLN A 429 -3.14 -22.20 -35.68
CA GLN A 429 -1.92 -21.64 -35.11
C GLN A 429 -1.10 -22.68 -34.33
N ALA A 430 -1.77 -23.62 -33.63
CA ALA A 430 -1.09 -24.71 -32.94
C ALA A 430 -0.41 -25.70 -33.91
N SER A 431 -0.97 -25.90 -35.11
CA SER A 431 -0.41 -26.78 -36.15
C SER A 431 0.79 -26.19 -36.91
N LYS A 432 0.84 -24.85 -37.06
CA LYS A 432 1.92 -24.14 -37.80
C LYS A 432 3.24 -23.99 -37.03
N LYS A 433 3.23 -24.24 -35.71
CA LYS A 433 4.39 -24.12 -34.81
C LYS A 433 4.97 -25.49 -34.41
N LYS A 434 4.78 -26.52 -35.26
CA LYS A 434 5.34 -27.86 -35.05
C LYS A 434 6.66 -28.00 -35.79
#